data_AF-A0A642UUK0-F1
#
_entry.id   AF-A0A642UUK0-F1
#
_cell.length_a   1.000
_cell.length_b   1.000
_cell.length_c   1.000
_cell.angle_alpha   90.00
_cell.angle_beta   90.00
_cell.angle_gamma   90.00
#
_symmetry.space_group_name_H-M   'P 1'
#
loop_
_entity.id
_entity.type
_entity.pdbx_description
1 polymer ?
#
loop_
_entity_poly.entity_id
_entity_poly.type
_entity_poly.pdbx_seq_one_letter_code
_entity_poly.pdbx_strand_id
1 'polypeptide(L)'
;MRQWRRGVFPFHQWLRHRSTPDASRTALQQFTSNLHHSDQLPVPISSSLHNTLKPVVPSDVYISCTTFDSHGAITAVSKRFPKMKFLRDNNLHPRDVRKIDTSSIDISPSIMIRANNAIIVNLLHIKAIIKRDQVMVFDTSTDIGATRLGLFMYDLEMKLKTPYGPPYEFRAIETILINIMTYMEDDLRAQTGDNNRILHQLEDQVDRKNLQELLIKSKKLARFHQKAQLIANVLDEVLDNDEDLAGMYLSQPPPADHDYDDLEMILETYSNQCDELVQHSGSSLSDIKATEEVANIILDANRNQLMLFELKVTLYTLGFTVATLVPAFYGMNLKNYIEESEWGFGAVVVVSALQGLLITYYNFHKLRQVQRLTMMQSRPADSLVVSPQTRPSWWRRLLFGDHCREYNPPTKRDADAIWRMINDDKR
;
A
#
# COMPACT_ATOMS: atom_id res chain seq x y z
N MET A 1 0.56 -6.97 -44.96
CA MET A 1 -0.80 -6.43 -45.15
C MET A 1 -1.79 -7.58 -45.26
N ARG A 2 -2.61 -7.82 -44.22
CA ARG A 2 -3.86 -8.63 -44.18
C ARG A 2 -4.41 -8.48 -42.76
N GLN A 3 -5.12 -7.39 -42.50
CA GLN A 3 -6.58 -7.30 -42.32
C GLN A 3 -7.13 -8.05 -41.09
N TRP A 4 -7.39 -7.23 -40.07
CA TRP A 4 -8.15 -7.47 -38.86
C TRP A 4 -9.60 -7.89 -39.16
N ARG A 5 -10.09 -8.93 -38.49
CA ARG A 5 -11.52 -9.09 -38.16
C ARG A 5 -11.66 -9.50 -36.70
N ARG A 6 -12.18 -8.55 -35.91
CA ARG A 6 -12.67 -8.76 -34.54
C ARG A 6 -13.92 -9.65 -34.61
N GLY A 7 -13.88 -10.79 -33.91
CA GLY A 7 -15.06 -11.57 -33.55
C GLY A 7 -15.46 -11.22 -32.12
N VAL A 8 -16.51 -10.43 -31.98
CA VAL A 8 -17.20 -10.18 -30.72
C VAL A 8 -18.05 -11.41 -30.42
N PHE A 9 -17.73 -12.16 -29.36
CA PHE A 9 -18.61 -13.18 -28.78
C PHE A 9 -19.28 -12.63 -27.49
N PRO A 10 -20.57 -12.94 -27.25
CA PRO A 10 -21.42 -12.17 -26.34
C PRO A 10 -21.28 -12.60 -24.88
N PHE A 11 -20.90 -11.63 -24.04
CA PHE A 11 -20.73 -11.66 -22.58
C PHE A 11 -22.00 -12.03 -21.76
N HIS A 12 -23.16 -12.22 -22.41
CA HIS A 12 -24.46 -12.36 -21.75
C HIS A 12 -24.91 -13.80 -21.42
N GLN A 13 -24.15 -14.83 -21.82
CA GLN A 13 -24.45 -16.23 -21.53
C GLN A 13 -23.54 -16.89 -20.48
N TRP A 14 -22.44 -16.24 -20.10
CA TRP A 14 -21.51 -16.73 -19.08
C TRP A 14 -21.96 -16.41 -17.64
N LEU A 15 -22.82 -15.41 -17.45
CA LEU A 15 -23.30 -14.93 -16.14
C LEU A 15 -24.41 -15.78 -15.49
N ARG A 16 -24.76 -16.96 -16.04
CA ARG A 16 -25.87 -17.79 -15.50
C ARG A 16 -25.42 -19.05 -14.74
N HIS A 17 -24.12 -19.35 -14.69
CA HIS A 17 -23.58 -20.49 -13.94
C HIS A 17 -22.24 -20.14 -13.27
N ARG A 18 -22.27 -19.39 -12.17
CA ARG A 18 -21.38 -19.56 -10.99
C ARG A 18 -21.72 -18.50 -9.94
N SER A 19 -22.79 -18.77 -9.20
CA SER A 19 -23.09 -18.13 -7.93
C SER A 19 -23.09 -19.19 -6.84
N THR A 20 -21.91 -19.65 -6.44
CA THR A 20 -21.70 -20.30 -5.14
C THR A 20 -20.27 -20.01 -4.64
N PRO A 21 -20.07 -19.02 -3.75
CA PRO A 21 -18.80 -18.78 -3.05
C PRO A 21 -18.41 -19.90 -2.06
N ASP A 22 -19.30 -20.89 -1.86
CA ASP A 22 -19.14 -21.93 -0.85
C ASP A 22 -18.36 -23.15 -1.36
N ALA A 23 -18.32 -23.45 -2.66
CA ALA A 23 -17.69 -24.69 -3.15
C ALA A 23 -16.16 -24.67 -3.01
N SER A 24 -15.52 -23.54 -3.32
CA SER A 24 -14.08 -23.33 -3.16
C SER A 24 -13.67 -23.20 -1.69
N ARG A 25 -14.53 -22.63 -0.84
CA ARG A 25 -14.33 -22.62 0.63
C ARG A 25 -14.52 -24.00 1.27
N THR A 26 -15.44 -24.81 0.78
CA THR A 26 -15.69 -26.17 1.30
C THR A 26 -14.54 -27.11 0.93
N ALA A 27 -13.96 -26.97 -0.27
CA ALA A 27 -12.78 -27.73 -0.67
C ALA A 27 -11.53 -27.37 0.17
N LEU A 28 -11.34 -26.08 0.48
CA LEU A 28 -10.28 -25.61 1.39
C LEU A 28 -10.53 -26.03 2.84
N GLN A 29 -11.77 -26.02 3.33
CA GLN A 29 -12.10 -26.50 4.68
C GLN A 29 -11.92 -28.01 4.84
N GLN A 30 -12.31 -28.83 3.87
CA GLN A 30 -12.08 -30.28 3.89
C GLN A 30 -10.58 -30.64 3.83
N PHE A 31 -9.77 -29.84 3.15
CA PHE A 31 -8.32 -30.04 3.13
C PHE A 31 -7.67 -29.68 4.47
N THR A 32 -8.12 -28.59 5.12
CA THR A 32 -7.61 -28.18 6.45
C THR A 32 -8.09 -29.07 7.61
N SER A 33 -9.29 -29.65 7.54
CA SER A 33 -9.81 -30.53 8.60
C SER A 33 -9.12 -31.89 8.66
N ASN A 34 -8.62 -32.40 7.52
CA ASN A 34 -7.93 -33.68 7.46
C ASN A 34 -6.49 -33.64 8.02
N LEU A 35 -5.95 -32.44 8.29
CA LEU A 35 -4.65 -32.26 8.95
C LEU A 35 -4.72 -32.28 10.49
N HIS A 36 -5.92 -32.25 11.09
CA HIS A 36 -6.11 -32.17 12.55
C HIS A 36 -6.47 -33.49 13.24
N HIS A 37 -6.51 -34.62 12.53
CA HIS A 37 -6.86 -35.91 13.12
C HIS A 37 -5.80 -36.99 12.80
N SER A 38 -4.64 -36.90 13.45
CA SER A 38 -3.64 -37.97 13.51
C SER A 38 -2.76 -37.80 14.75
N ASP A 39 -3.37 -37.93 15.93
CA ASP A 39 -2.62 -38.16 17.17
C ASP A 39 -2.45 -39.67 17.41
N GLN A 40 -1.23 -40.04 17.81
CA GLN A 40 -0.76 -41.36 18.28
C GLN A 40 -0.17 -42.34 17.25
N LEU A 41 1.02 -42.00 16.73
CA LEU A 41 2.04 -42.98 16.32
C LEU A 41 3.44 -42.44 16.70
N PRO A 42 4.43 -43.29 16.98
CA PRO A 42 5.72 -42.86 17.55
C PRO A 42 6.47 -41.94 16.59
N VAL A 43 6.90 -40.79 17.11
CA VAL A 43 7.52 -39.67 16.38
C VAL A 43 8.79 -40.13 15.64
N PRO A 44 8.83 -40.10 14.30
CA PRO A 44 10.03 -40.48 13.56
C PRO A 44 10.76 -39.24 13.06
N ILE A 45 11.74 -38.72 13.83
CA ILE A 45 12.90 -37.88 13.42
C ILE A 45 12.63 -36.55 12.64
N SER A 46 11.49 -36.38 11.98
CA SER A 46 11.08 -35.24 11.15
C SER A 46 10.68 -34.00 11.95
N SER A 47 10.55 -34.13 13.28
CA SER A 47 10.27 -33.01 14.17
C SER A 47 11.47 -32.09 14.44
N SER A 48 12.60 -32.30 13.75
CA SER A 48 13.89 -31.67 14.06
C SER A 48 14.32 -30.58 13.06
N LEU A 49 13.64 -30.43 11.91
CA LEU A 49 14.01 -29.41 10.90
C LEU A 49 13.39 -28.03 11.17
N HIS A 50 12.20 -27.97 11.75
CA HIS A 50 11.50 -26.71 12.06
C HIS A 50 12.23 -25.83 13.08
N ASN A 51 13.22 -26.38 13.80
CA ASN A 51 13.98 -25.67 14.83
C ASN A 51 15.46 -25.41 14.47
N THR A 52 15.93 -25.70 13.24
CA THR A 52 17.38 -25.90 13.03
C THR A 52 17.99 -25.36 11.72
N LEU A 53 17.30 -24.53 10.93
CA LEU A 53 18.00 -23.73 9.92
C LEU A 53 18.52 -22.45 10.56
N LYS A 54 19.84 -22.37 10.74
CA LYS A 54 20.51 -21.18 11.23
C LYS A 54 20.91 -20.29 10.05
N PRO A 55 20.86 -18.96 10.20
CA PRO A 55 21.38 -18.06 9.17
C PRO A 55 22.85 -18.39 8.89
N VAL A 56 23.19 -18.53 7.62
CA VAL A 56 24.56 -18.85 7.19
C VAL A 56 25.27 -17.55 6.80
N VAL A 57 26.47 -17.33 7.35
CA VAL A 57 27.31 -16.19 6.98
C VAL A 57 27.79 -16.37 5.54
N PRO A 58 27.59 -15.37 4.66
CA PRO A 58 28.08 -15.42 3.29
C PRO A 58 29.59 -15.66 3.25
N SER A 59 30.04 -16.55 2.37
CA SER A 59 31.46 -16.83 2.15
C SER A 59 31.79 -16.70 0.69
N ASP A 60 32.98 -16.19 0.36
CA ASP A 60 33.45 -16.11 -1.02
C ASP A 60 33.91 -17.46 -1.59
N VAL A 61 34.15 -18.45 -0.71
CA VAL A 61 34.78 -19.73 -1.09
C VAL A 61 33.74 -20.83 -1.33
N TYR A 62 32.67 -20.85 -0.56
CA TYR A 62 31.64 -21.88 -0.61
C TYR A 62 30.24 -21.30 -0.74
N ILE A 63 29.33 -22.12 -1.30
CA ILE A 63 27.88 -21.96 -1.18
C ILE A 63 27.35 -23.10 -0.33
N SER A 64 26.27 -22.84 0.40
CA SER A 64 25.59 -23.85 1.19
C SER A 64 24.16 -24.04 0.73
N CYS A 65 23.76 -25.30 0.59
CA CYS A 65 22.42 -25.65 0.15
C CYS A 65 21.93 -26.96 0.79
N THR A 66 20.62 -27.07 0.87
CA THR A 66 19.90 -28.29 1.22
C THR A 66 19.50 -29.00 -0.08
N THR A 67 19.73 -30.31 -0.14
CA THR A 67 19.51 -31.11 -1.37
C THR A 67 18.45 -32.18 -1.17
N PHE A 68 17.54 -32.29 -2.14
CA PHE A 68 16.47 -33.29 -2.21
C PHE A 68 16.81 -34.32 -3.29
N ASP A 69 16.59 -35.60 -3.06
CA ASP A 69 16.79 -36.63 -4.09
C ASP A 69 15.56 -36.80 -5.02
N SER A 70 15.66 -37.77 -5.92
CA SER A 70 14.61 -38.12 -6.89
C SER A 70 13.33 -38.65 -6.26
N HIS A 71 13.41 -39.12 -5.01
CA HIS A 71 12.25 -39.56 -4.23
C HIS A 71 11.68 -38.43 -3.37
N GLY A 72 12.25 -37.23 -3.44
CA GLY A 72 11.85 -36.07 -2.67
C GLY A 72 12.34 -36.09 -1.22
N ALA A 73 13.26 -36.98 -0.85
CA ALA A 73 13.82 -37.04 0.50
C ALA A 73 15.03 -36.08 0.65
N ILE A 74 15.16 -35.47 1.83
CA ILE A 74 16.30 -34.59 2.14
C ILE A 74 17.56 -35.46 2.34
N THR A 75 18.55 -35.25 1.47
CA THR A 75 19.82 -36.00 1.51
C THR A 75 20.92 -35.28 2.28
N ALA A 76 20.90 -33.95 2.28
CA ALA A 76 21.85 -33.14 3.03
C ALA A 76 21.23 -31.77 3.36
N VAL A 77 21.56 -31.24 4.53
CA VAL A 77 21.11 -29.94 5.03
C VAL A 77 22.32 -29.01 5.15
N SER A 78 22.21 -27.80 4.59
CA SER A 78 23.27 -26.77 4.61
C SER A 78 24.66 -27.29 4.23
N LYS A 79 24.73 -28.19 3.24
CA LYS A 79 25.97 -28.78 2.77
C LYS A 79 26.78 -27.74 2.01
N ARG A 80 28.06 -27.60 2.36
CA ARG A 80 28.97 -26.63 1.73
C ARG A 80 29.63 -27.21 0.49
N PHE A 81 29.56 -26.49 -0.61
CA PHE A 81 30.21 -26.81 -1.87
C PHE A 81 31.16 -25.67 -2.29
N PRO A 82 32.38 -25.98 -2.77
CA PRO A 82 33.26 -24.94 -3.34
C PRO A 82 32.59 -24.28 -4.56
N LYS A 83 32.48 -22.94 -4.57
CA LYS A 83 31.67 -22.20 -5.57
C LYS A 83 32.00 -22.58 -7.02
N MET A 84 33.28 -22.49 -7.38
CA MET A 84 33.72 -22.75 -8.76
C MET A 84 33.52 -24.20 -9.19
N LYS A 85 33.63 -25.16 -8.25
CA LYS A 85 33.36 -26.56 -8.52
C LYS A 85 31.87 -26.78 -8.72
N PHE A 86 31.04 -26.23 -7.83
CA PHE A 86 29.59 -26.33 -7.92
C PHE A 86 29.04 -25.79 -9.25
N LEU A 87 29.51 -24.63 -9.70
CA LEU A 87 29.08 -24.05 -10.96
C LEU A 87 29.41 -24.97 -12.14
N ARG A 88 30.63 -25.52 -12.15
CA ARG A 88 31.08 -26.45 -13.20
C ARG A 88 30.23 -27.73 -13.20
N ASP A 89 29.98 -28.29 -12.02
CA ASP A 89 29.21 -29.54 -11.87
C ASP A 89 27.73 -29.35 -12.26
N ASN A 90 27.22 -28.12 -12.26
CA ASN A 90 25.84 -27.79 -12.62
C ASN A 90 25.69 -27.09 -13.99
N ASN A 91 26.76 -27.01 -14.80
CA ASN A 91 26.79 -26.29 -16.08
C ASN A 91 26.34 -24.81 -15.97
N LEU A 92 26.74 -24.15 -14.89
CA LEU A 92 26.44 -22.74 -14.63
C LEU A 92 27.62 -21.84 -14.97
N HIS A 93 27.32 -20.66 -15.49
CA HIS A 93 28.36 -19.68 -15.78
C HIS A 93 28.74 -18.94 -14.48
N PRO A 94 30.01 -18.56 -14.26
CA PRO A 94 30.42 -17.63 -13.20
C PRO A 94 29.54 -16.40 -12.95
N ARG A 95 28.83 -15.88 -13.95
CA ARG A 95 27.88 -14.75 -13.78
C ARG A 95 26.62 -15.13 -12.98
N ASP A 96 26.26 -16.42 -12.98
CA ASP A 96 25.06 -16.94 -12.34
C ASP A 96 25.23 -17.08 -10.81
N VAL A 97 26.45 -16.93 -10.30
CA VAL A 97 26.77 -17.01 -8.86
C VAL A 97 25.86 -16.12 -8.02
N ARG A 98 25.58 -14.90 -8.48
CA ARG A 98 24.73 -13.95 -7.74
C ARG A 98 23.32 -14.48 -7.52
N LYS A 99 22.81 -15.33 -8.41
CA LYS A 99 21.47 -15.94 -8.30
C LYS A 99 21.42 -17.08 -7.28
N ILE A 100 22.56 -17.64 -6.89
CA ILE A 100 22.67 -18.81 -6.00
C ILE A 100 23.41 -18.53 -4.69
N ASP A 101 24.06 -17.38 -4.56
CA ASP A 101 24.86 -17.04 -3.37
C ASP A 101 23.98 -16.69 -2.16
N THR A 102 24.51 -16.90 -0.96
CA THR A 102 23.86 -16.63 0.34
C THR A 102 23.71 -15.12 0.63
N SER A 103 24.21 -14.26 -0.26
CA SER A 103 24.09 -12.80 -0.13
C SER A 103 22.62 -12.37 -0.13
N SER A 104 22.25 -11.56 0.87
CA SER A 104 20.92 -10.94 1.06
C SER A 104 20.70 -9.66 0.24
N ILE A 105 21.62 -9.33 -0.68
CA ILE A 105 21.45 -8.19 -1.59
C ILE A 105 20.20 -8.47 -2.44
N ASP A 106 19.30 -7.48 -2.56
CA ASP A 106 18.09 -7.56 -3.39
C ASP A 106 18.49 -7.83 -4.85
N ILE A 107 18.48 -9.11 -5.23
CA ILE A 107 18.67 -9.54 -6.62
C ILE A 107 17.28 -9.50 -7.27
N SER A 108 17.21 -8.98 -8.49
CA SER A 108 15.98 -9.01 -9.29
C SER A 108 15.39 -10.43 -9.33
N PRO A 109 14.07 -10.60 -9.16
CA PRO A 109 13.46 -11.90 -9.37
C PRO A 109 13.80 -12.41 -10.76
N SER A 110 14.01 -13.71 -10.88
CA SER A 110 14.25 -14.35 -12.17
C SER A 110 13.98 -15.84 -12.10
N ILE A 111 13.35 -16.35 -13.15
CA ILE A 111 13.33 -17.77 -13.50
C ILE A 111 14.25 -17.89 -14.72
N MET A 112 15.27 -18.73 -14.62
CA MET A 112 16.24 -18.89 -15.69
C MET A 112 16.31 -20.34 -16.11
N ILE A 113 15.97 -20.58 -17.36
CA ILE A 113 15.94 -21.90 -17.95
C ILE A 113 17.33 -22.21 -18.53
N ARG A 114 17.91 -23.34 -18.13
CA ARG A 114 19.07 -23.94 -18.77
C ARG A 114 18.58 -25.21 -19.44
N ALA A 115 18.24 -25.08 -20.72
CA ALA A 115 17.58 -26.12 -21.51
C ALA A 115 18.15 -27.53 -21.23
N ASN A 116 17.24 -28.47 -20.94
CA ASN A 116 17.50 -29.88 -20.68
C ASN A 116 18.47 -30.17 -19.50
N ASN A 117 18.75 -29.20 -18.64
CA ASN A 117 19.69 -29.35 -17.53
C ASN A 117 19.09 -28.93 -16.19
N ALA A 118 18.62 -27.69 -16.08
CA ALA A 118 18.13 -27.15 -14.81
C ALA A 118 17.29 -25.88 -14.96
N ILE A 119 16.38 -25.66 -14.02
CA ILE A 119 15.66 -24.40 -13.83
C ILE A 119 16.23 -23.72 -12.60
N ILE A 120 16.67 -22.47 -12.75
CA ILE A 120 17.19 -21.67 -11.64
C ILE A 120 16.15 -20.64 -11.26
N VAL A 121 15.68 -20.72 -10.01
CA VAL A 121 14.65 -19.84 -9.48
C VAL A 121 15.27 -18.95 -8.41
N ASN A 122 15.13 -17.65 -8.58
CA ASN A 122 15.44 -16.67 -7.56
C ASN A 122 14.21 -15.78 -7.39
N LEU A 123 13.40 -16.07 -6.38
CA LEU A 123 12.16 -15.35 -6.10
C LEU A 123 12.08 -15.07 -4.60
N LEU A 124 12.08 -13.79 -4.23
CA LEU A 124 12.01 -13.31 -2.85
C LEU A 124 13.10 -13.95 -1.96
N HIS A 125 12.70 -14.85 -1.05
CA HIS A 125 13.58 -15.49 -0.08
C HIS A 125 14.02 -16.89 -0.51
N ILE A 126 13.53 -17.39 -1.65
CA ILE A 126 13.85 -18.71 -2.19
C ILE A 126 14.83 -18.56 -3.35
N LYS A 127 15.98 -19.21 -3.20
CA LYS A 127 16.94 -19.45 -4.28
C LYS A 127 17.06 -20.96 -4.45
N ALA A 128 16.75 -21.46 -5.64
CA ALA A 128 16.73 -22.89 -5.89
C ALA A 128 17.24 -23.24 -7.30
N ILE A 129 17.83 -24.43 -7.42
CA ILE A 129 18.06 -25.12 -8.68
C ILE A 129 17.18 -26.36 -8.70
N ILE A 130 16.34 -26.47 -9.72
CA ILE A 130 15.47 -27.61 -9.96
C ILE A 130 16.06 -28.42 -11.12
N LYS A 131 16.25 -29.71 -10.91
CA LYS A 131 16.60 -30.70 -11.94
C LYS A 131 15.51 -31.77 -12.00
N ARG A 132 15.57 -32.64 -13.02
CA ARG A 132 14.65 -33.77 -13.17
C ARG A 132 14.64 -34.77 -11.99
N ASP A 133 15.75 -34.86 -11.25
CA ASP A 133 15.96 -35.87 -10.21
C ASP A 133 16.50 -35.29 -8.90
N GLN A 134 16.62 -33.97 -8.78
CA GLN A 134 17.16 -33.31 -7.60
C GLN A 134 16.68 -31.85 -7.51
N VAL A 135 16.35 -31.39 -6.31
CA VAL A 135 16.21 -29.96 -6.00
C VAL A 135 17.31 -29.54 -5.04
N MET A 136 17.91 -28.37 -5.29
CA MET A 136 18.90 -27.76 -4.42
C MET A 136 18.39 -26.39 -3.99
N VAL A 137 18.19 -26.19 -2.69
CA VAL A 137 17.71 -24.92 -2.14
C VAL A 137 18.82 -24.27 -1.32
N PHE A 138 19.18 -23.03 -1.66
CA PHE A 138 20.31 -22.34 -1.05
C PHE A 138 19.93 -21.70 0.28
N ASP A 139 20.88 -21.71 1.21
CA ASP A 139 20.68 -21.08 2.51
C ASP A 139 20.67 -19.55 2.38
N THR A 140 20.05 -18.91 3.37
CA THR A 140 19.97 -17.45 3.48
C THR A 140 20.77 -16.95 4.69
N SER A 141 21.20 -15.68 4.60
CA SER A 141 21.88 -14.96 5.68
C SER A 141 20.92 -14.27 6.65
N THR A 142 19.63 -14.16 6.30
CA THR A 142 18.62 -13.51 7.14
C THR A 142 17.91 -14.51 8.05
N ASP A 143 17.75 -14.18 9.32
CA ASP A 143 17.07 -15.03 10.32
C ASP A 143 15.60 -15.33 9.95
N ILE A 144 14.82 -14.29 9.64
CA ILE A 144 13.42 -14.41 9.19
C ILE A 144 13.33 -15.29 7.93
N GLY A 145 14.28 -15.11 7.01
CA GLY A 145 14.34 -15.94 5.80
C GLY A 145 14.64 -17.40 6.13
N ALA A 146 15.52 -17.69 7.09
CA ALA A 146 15.88 -19.05 7.47
C ALA A 146 14.69 -19.79 8.09
N THR A 147 13.90 -19.11 8.93
CA THR A 147 12.65 -19.67 9.49
C THR A 147 11.65 -20.03 8.40
N ARG A 148 11.41 -19.11 7.45
CA ARG A 148 10.48 -19.35 6.32
C ARG A 148 10.99 -20.45 5.40
N LEU A 149 12.28 -20.47 5.13
CA LEU A 149 12.92 -21.50 4.33
C LEU A 149 12.76 -22.89 4.98
N GLY A 150 12.82 -22.97 6.31
CA GLY A 150 12.60 -24.22 7.05
C GLY A 150 11.19 -24.78 6.88
N LEU A 151 10.17 -23.92 6.92
CA LEU A 151 8.78 -24.32 6.63
C LEU A 151 8.63 -24.76 5.16
N PHE A 152 9.20 -23.98 4.24
CA PHE A 152 9.21 -24.33 2.82
C PHE A 152 9.90 -25.67 2.53
N MET A 153 11.01 -26.00 3.22
CA MET A 153 11.71 -27.29 3.03
C MET A 153 10.79 -28.47 3.36
N TYR A 154 9.96 -28.33 4.40
CA TYR A 154 9.01 -29.36 4.81
C TYR A 154 7.90 -29.53 3.77
N ASP A 155 7.28 -28.44 3.33
CA ASP A 155 6.22 -28.48 2.31
C ASP A 155 6.73 -29.07 1.00
N LEU A 156 7.95 -28.69 0.60
CA LEU A 156 8.64 -29.23 -0.56
C LEU A 156 8.90 -30.73 -0.43
N GLU A 157 9.40 -31.19 0.72
CA GLU A 157 9.62 -32.62 0.97
C GLU A 157 8.32 -33.43 0.81
N MET A 158 7.21 -32.91 1.37
CA MET A 158 5.91 -33.58 1.30
C MET A 158 5.37 -33.65 -0.14
N LYS A 159 5.46 -32.54 -0.90
CA LYS A 159 4.98 -32.52 -2.29
C LYS A 159 5.86 -33.39 -3.21
N LEU A 160 7.19 -33.38 -3.03
CA LEU A 160 8.12 -34.17 -3.85
C LEU A 160 8.03 -35.67 -3.59
N LYS A 161 7.65 -36.10 -2.38
CA LYS A 161 7.42 -37.53 -2.06
C LYS A 161 6.13 -38.09 -2.66
N THR A 162 5.26 -37.25 -3.20
CA THR A 162 3.98 -37.71 -3.75
C THR A 162 4.21 -38.57 -5.01
N PRO A 163 3.83 -39.86 -5.02
CA PRO A 163 4.20 -40.78 -6.11
C PRO A 163 3.36 -40.61 -7.39
N TYR A 164 2.20 -39.94 -7.30
CA TYR A 164 1.28 -39.71 -8.40
C TYR A 164 1.11 -38.21 -8.61
N GLY A 165 1.26 -37.72 -9.85
CA GLY A 165 1.06 -36.31 -10.16
C GLY A 165 1.96 -35.84 -11.31
N PRO A 166 2.11 -34.52 -11.45
CA PRO A 166 2.95 -33.94 -12.50
C PRO A 166 4.43 -34.30 -12.28
N PRO A 167 5.27 -34.10 -13.32
CA PRO A 167 6.72 -34.31 -13.24
C PRO A 167 7.37 -33.70 -12.00
N TYR A 168 8.50 -34.27 -11.59
CA TYR A 168 9.21 -33.86 -10.37
C TYR A 168 9.53 -32.36 -10.35
N GLU A 169 9.98 -31.83 -11.48
CA GLU A 169 10.29 -30.42 -11.68
C GLU A 169 9.06 -29.50 -11.57
N PHE A 170 7.88 -29.98 -12.02
CA PHE A 170 6.63 -29.22 -11.95
C PHE A 170 6.10 -29.16 -10.52
N ARG A 171 6.24 -30.26 -9.76
CA ARG A 171 5.92 -30.27 -8.33
C ARG A 171 6.84 -29.33 -7.54
N ALA A 172 8.11 -29.26 -7.92
CA ALA A 172 9.07 -28.35 -7.30
C ALA A 172 8.71 -26.87 -7.57
N ILE A 173 8.49 -26.48 -8.83
CA ILE A 173 8.14 -25.09 -9.18
C ILE A 173 6.78 -24.69 -8.59
N GLU A 174 5.77 -25.56 -8.66
CA GLU A 174 4.45 -25.32 -8.06
C GLU A 174 4.58 -25.04 -6.55
N THR A 175 5.36 -25.86 -5.83
CA THR A 175 5.55 -25.66 -4.38
C THR A 175 6.28 -24.35 -4.06
N ILE A 176 7.26 -23.97 -4.89
CA ILE A 176 7.96 -22.68 -4.76
C ILE A 176 6.96 -21.53 -4.96
N LEU A 177 6.13 -21.58 -6.00
CA LEU A 177 5.15 -20.55 -6.29
C LEU A 177 4.07 -20.45 -5.21
N ILE A 178 3.56 -21.56 -4.68
CA ILE A 178 2.62 -21.58 -3.54
C ILE A 178 3.22 -20.85 -2.34
N ASN A 179 4.47 -21.15 -1.99
CA ASN A 179 5.12 -20.52 -0.84
C ASN A 179 5.32 -19.02 -1.04
N ILE A 180 5.72 -18.62 -2.25
CA ILE A 180 5.89 -17.20 -2.63
C ILE A 180 4.57 -16.45 -2.56
N MET A 181 3.50 -16.98 -3.14
CA MET A 181 2.18 -16.34 -3.12
C MET A 181 1.66 -16.21 -1.70
N THR A 182 1.76 -17.26 -0.89
CA THR A 182 1.41 -17.22 0.53
C THR A 182 2.19 -16.15 1.27
N TYR A 183 3.50 -16.06 1.02
CA TYR A 183 4.34 -15.03 1.62
C TYR A 183 3.94 -13.61 1.19
N MET A 184 3.64 -13.41 -0.10
CA MET A 184 3.20 -12.12 -0.62
C MET A 184 1.84 -11.71 -0.08
N GLU A 185 0.90 -12.65 0.06
CA GLU A 185 -0.39 -12.42 0.69
C GLU A 185 -0.25 -11.97 2.15
N ASP A 186 0.58 -12.66 2.93
CA ASP A 186 0.82 -12.32 4.33
C ASP A 186 1.51 -10.96 4.49
N ASP A 187 2.50 -10.65 3.64
CA ASP A 187 3.15 -9.33 3.66
C ASP A 187 2.17 -8.22 3.24
N LEU A 188 1.36 -8.45 2.21
CA LEU A 188 0.33 -7.50 1.79
C LEU A 188 -0.66 -7.23 2.91
N ARG A 189 -1.20 -8.29 3.56
CA ARG A 189 -2.10 -8.17 4.71
C ARG A 189 -1.45 -7.40 5.87
N ALA A 190 -0.17 -7.63 6.13
CA ALA A 190 0.55 -6.90 7.18
C ALA A 190 0.74 -5.42 6.84
N GLN A 191 1.01 -5.06 5.58
CA GLN A 191 1.16 -3.65 5.16
C GLN A 191 -0.18 -2.93 5.02
N THR A 192 -1.25 -3.62 4.62
CA THR A 192 -2.61 -3.05 4.51
C THR A 192 -3.35 -3.05 5.83
N GLY A 193 -2.92 -3.89 6.78
CA GLY A 193 -3.44 -3.94 8.14
C GLY A 193 -3.38 -2.57 8.81
N ASP A 194 -4.47 -2.18 9.47
CA ASP A 194 -4.67 -0.89 10.14
C ASP A 194 -4.63 0.37 9.24
N ASN A 195 -4.55 0.25 7.90
CA ASN A 195 -4.56 1.44 7.04
C ASN A 195 -5.86 2.22 7.17
N ASN A 196 -7.01 1.54 7.08
CA ASN A 196 -8.32 2.18 7.23
C ASN A 196 -8.47 2.94 8.56
N ARG A 197 -7.85 2.45 9.64
CA ARG A 197 -7.86 3.14 10.94
C ARG A 197 -7.08 4.45 10.89
N ILE A 198 -5.88 4.43 10.32
CA ILE A 198 -5.03 5.64 10.20
C ILE A 198 -5.67 6.64 9.24
N LEU A 199 -6.23 6.16 8.13
CA LEU A 199 -6.94 6.99 7.14
C LEU A 199 -8.14 7.69 7.78
N HIS A 200 -8.99 6.96 8.52
CA HIS A 200 -10.12 7.55 9.23
C HIS A 200 -9.69 8.54 10.32
N GLN A 201 -8.61 8.26 11.04
CA GLN A 201 -8.07 9.20 12.03
C GLN A 201 -7.57 10.50 11.38
N LEU A 202 -6.98 10.43 10.19
CA LEU A 202 -6.54 11.61 9.43
C LEU A 202 -7.70 12.40 8.84
N GLU A 203 -8.79 11.73 8.47
CA GLU A 203 -10.04 12.39 8.05
C GLU A 203 -10.66 13.21 9.19
N ASP A 204 -10.68 12.66 10.41
CA ASP A 204 -11.20 13.37 11.58
C ASP A 204 -10.30 14.54 12.02
N GLN A 205 -8.99 14.29 12.13
CA GLN A 205 -8.02 15.29 12.55
C GLN A 205 -6.64 15.02 11.96
N VAL A 206 -6.11 16.00 11.24
CA VAL A 206 -4.74 15.94 10.72
C VAL A 206 -3.73 16.08 11.85
N ASP A 207 -3.04 14.98 12.18
CA ASP A 207 -1.93 14.93 13.14
C ASP A 207 -0.60 14.57 12.43
N ARG A 208 0.48 15.23 12.86
CA ARG A 208 1.84 15.00 12.34
C ARG A 208 2.28 13.55 12.55
N LYS A 209 1.91 12.91 13.66
CA LYS A 209 2.28 11.51 13.94
C LYS A 209 1.63 10.55 12.96
N ASN A 210 0.33 10.72 12.71
CA ASN A 210 -0.43 9.91 11.78
C ASN A 210 0.08 10.10 10.34
N LEU A 211 0.44 11.32 9.94
CA LEU A 211 1.08 11.57 8.64
C LEU A 211 2.45 10.88 8.51
N GLN A 212 3.28 10.92 9.55
CA GLN A 212 4.57 10.23 9.54
C GLN A 212 4.39 8.70 9.43
N GLU A 213 3.44 8.13 10.17
CA GLU A 213 3.13 6.71 10.09
C GLU A 213 2.61 6.32 8.71
N LEU A 214 1.69 7.11 8.15
CA LEU A 214 1.15 6.93 6.80
C LEU A 214 2.27 6.95 5.74
N LEU A 215 3.22 7.87 5.84
CA LEU A 215 4.38 7.95 4.94
C LEU A 215 5.28 6.71 5.02
N ILE A 216 5.51 6.19 6.23
CA ILE A 216 6.32 4.98 6.42
C ILE A 216 5.60 3.78 5.79
N LYS A 217 4.29 3.66 6.00
CA LYS A 217 3.47 2.61 5.40
C LYS A 217 3.42 2.72 3.87
N SER A 218 3.21 3.92 3.33
CA SER A 218 3.25 4.21 1.89
C SER A 218 4.56 3.72 1.25
N LYS A 219 5.71 4.03 1.88
CA LYS A 219 7.03 3.59 1.39
C LYS A 219 7.20 2.07 1.43
N LYS A 220 6.71 1.39 2.47
CA LYS A 220 6.76 -0.08 2.57
C LYS A 220 5.86 -0.74 1.52
N LEU A 221 4.63 -0.26 1.37
CA LEU A 221 3.68 -0.77 0.39
C LEU A 221 4.18 -0.53 -1.05
N ALA A 222 4.80 0.63 -1.33
CA ALA A 222 5.40 0.90 -2.63
C ALA A 222 6.54 -0.07 -2.97
N ARG A 223 7.38 -0.44 -1.98
CA ARG A 223 8.42 -1.47 -2.17
C ARG A 223 7.82 -2.84 -2.41
N PHE A 224 6.77 -3.20 -1.68
CA PHE A 224 6.04 -4.45 -1.91
C PHE A 224 5.47 -4.49 -3.34
N HIS A 225 4.76 -3.43 -3.76
CA HIS A 225 4.16 -3.34 -5.09
C HIS A 225 5.20 -3.49 -6.20
N GLN A 226 6.34 -2.79 -6.10
CA GLN A 226 7.44 -2.95 -7.05
C GLN A 226 7.99 -4.39 -7.09
N LYS A 227 8.15 -5.04 -5.93
CA LYS A 227 8.60 -6.44 -5.86
C LYS A 227 7.60 -7.40 -6.48
N ALA A 228 6.31 -7.23 -6.19
CA ALA A 228 5.24 -8.04 -6.75
C ALA A 228 5.17 -7.90 -8.28
N GLN A 229 5.30 -6.68 -8.80
CA GLN A 229 5.28 -6.43 -10.23
C GLN A 229 6.47 -7.05 -10.96
N LEU A 230 7.66 -7.01 -10.36
CA LEU A 230 8.82 -7.71 -10.95
C LEU A 230 8.62 -9.23 -10.99
N ILE A 231 7.87 -9.82 -10.04
CA ILE A 231 7.58 -11.25 -10.04
C ILE A 231 6.53 -11.59 -11.11
N ALA A 232 5.46 -10.79 -11.21
CA ALA A 232 4.44 -10.94 -12.25
C ALA A 232 5.08 -10.90 -13.65
N ASN A 233 5.89 -9.88 -13.93
CA ASN A 233 6.62 -9.76 -15.19
C ASN A 233 7.50 -10.98 -15.49
N VAL A 234 8.15 -11.58 -14.49
CA VAL A 234 8.98 -12.78 -14.68
C VAL A 234 8.14 -14.01 -15.02
N LEU A 235 6.92 -14.13 -14.47
CA LEU A 235 6.01 -15.21 -14.81
C LEU A 235 5.46 -15.03 -16.22
N ASP A 236 5.07 -13.81 -16.58
CA ASP A 236 4.59 -13.47 -17.93
C ASP A 236 5.68 -13.68 -18.98
N GLU A 237 6.92 -13.27 -18.71
CA GLU A 237 8.06 -13.49 -19.61
C GLU A 237 8.30 -14.98 -19.90
N VAL A 238 8.09 -15.87 -18.91
CA VAL A 238 8.22 -17.31 -19.11
C VAL A 238 7.01 -17.88 -19.85
N LEU A 239 5.80 -17.41 -19.56
CA LEU A 239 4.57 -17.82 -20.24
C LEU A 239 4.55 -17.40 -21.72
N ASP A 240 5.11 -16.24 -22.05
CA ASP A 240 5.15 -15.71 -23.41
C ASP A 240 6.21 -16.38 -24.31
N ASN A 241 7.11 -17.20 -23.75
CA ASN A 241 8.24 -17.79 -24.47
C ASN A 241 8.20 -19.33 -24.52
N ASP A 242 7.74 -19.87 -25.64
CA ASP A 242 7.69 -21.31 -25.94
C ASP A 242 9.04 -22.03 -25.74
N GLU A 243 10.17 -21.37 -26.01
CA GLU A 243 11.50 -21.98 -25.81
C GLU A 243 11.80 -22.20 -24.32
N ASP A 244 11.39 -21.25 -23.48
CA ASP A 244 11.54 -21.36 -22.03
C ASP A 244 10.58 -22.41 -21.46
N LEU A 245 9.32 -22.44 -21.92
CA LEU A 245 8.34 -23.48 -21.57
C LEU A 245 8.85 -24.87 -21.95
N ALA A 246 9.31 -25.05 -23.19
CA ALA A 246 9.92 -26.29 -23.64
C ALA A 246 11.13 -26.70 -22.80
N GLY A 247 12.00 -25.74 -22.45
CA GLY A 247 13.19 -25.97 -21.64
C GLY A 247 12.91 -26.30 -20.18
N MET A 248 11.69 -26.06 -19.68
CA MET A 248 11.25 -26.46 -18.34
C MET A 248 10.86 -27.94 -18.24
N TYR A 249 10.62 -28.64 -19.36
CA TYR A 249 10.41 -30.08 -19.37
C TYR A 249 11.77 -30.81 -19.25
N LEU A 250 12.13 -31.21 -18.02
CA LEU A 250 13.44 -31.81 -17.72
C LEU A 250 13.41 -33.35 -17.70
N SER A 251 12.26 -33.93 -17.34
CA SER A 251 12.07 -35.37 -17.20
C SER A 251 11.68 -36.06 -18.52
N GLN A 252 10.95 -35.36 -19.38
CA GLN A 252 10.49 -35.85 -20.68
C GLN A 252 10.72 -34.77 -21.73
N PRO A 253 11.01 -35.10 -22.99
CA PRO A 253 11.04 -34.10 -24.05
C PRO A 253 9.66 -33.44 -24.18
N PRO A 254 9.60 -32.15 -24.53
CA PRO A 254 8.32 -31.47 -24.75
C PRO A 254 7.51 -32.19 -25.82
N PRO A 255 6.16 -32.22 -25.71
CA PRO A 255 5.32 -32.88 -26.69
C PRO A 255 5.53 -32.29 -28.09
N ALA A 256 5.53 -33.15 -29.11
CA ALA A 256 5.85 -32.78 -30.48
C ALA A 256 4.89 -31.72 -31.07
N ASP A 257 3.69 -31.58 -30.51
CA ASP A 257 2.64 -30.67 -30.95
C ASP A 257 2.66 -29.30 -30.24
N HIS A 258 3.70 -29.01 -29.44
CA HIS A 258 3.87 -27.74 -28.70
C HIS A 258 2.73 -27.41 -27.72
N ASP A 259 2.05 -28.44 -27.23
CA ASP A 259 0.99 -28.29 -26.25
C ASP A 259 1.58 -28.33 -24.83
N TYR A 260 1.78 -27.14 -24.24
CA TYR A 260 2.32 -26.98 -22.89
C TYR A 260 1.21 -26.80 -21.84
N ASP A 261 -0.04 -27.19 -22.16
CA ASP A 261 -1.25 -26.98 -21.35
C ASP A 261 -1.05 -27.25 -19.84
N ASP A 262 -0.39 -28.35 -19.47
CA ASP A 262 -0.17 -28.74 -18.07
C ASP A 262 0.70 -27.72 -17.31
N LEU A 263 1.76 -27.21 -17.95
CA LEU A 263 2.69 -26.26 -17.34
C LEU A 263 2.14 -24.84 -17.40
N GLU A 264 1.57 -24.45 -18.55
CA GLU A 264 0.92 -23.15 -18.74
C GLU A 264 -0.18 -22.95 -17.71
N MET A 265 -1.08 -23.93 -17.53
CA MET A 265 -2.14 -23.82 -16.52
C MET A 265 -1.60 -23.59 -15.10
N ILE A 266 -0.49 -24.24 -14.72
CA ILE A 266 0.16 -24.02 -13.42
C ILE A 266 0.68 -22.58 -13.33
N LEU A 267 1.47 -22.15 -14.33
CA LEU A 267 2.08 -20.83 -14.33
C LEU A 267 1.05 -19.69 -14.44
N GLU A 268 0.04 -19.82 -15.29
CA GLU A 268 -1.07 -18.88 -15.44
C GLU A 268 -1.85 -18.72 -14.13
N THR A 269 -2.09 -19.82 -13.40
CA THR A 269 -2.78 -19.75 -12.11
C THR A 269 -2.03 -18.84 -11.14
N TYR A 270 -0.71 -19.01 -11.03
CA TYR A 270 0.11 -18.19 -10.14
C TYR A 270 0.39 -16.79 -10.70
N SER A 271 0.47 -16.61 -12.02
CA SER A 271 0.59 -15.27 -12.62
C SER A 271 -0.65 -14.43 -12.32
N ASN A 272 -1.85 -15.01 -12.55
CA ASN A 272 -3.12 -14.36 -12.22
C ASN A 272 -3.24 -14.02 -10.72
N GLN A 273 -2.80 -14.93 -9.83
CA GLN A 273 -2.77 -14.66 -8.39
C GLN A 273 -1.80 -13.53 -8.04
N CYS A 274 -0.63 -13.49 -8.68
CA CYS A 274 0.35 -12.41 -8.49
C CYS A 274 -0.22 -11.06 -8.94
N ASP A 275 -0.90 -11.02 -10.08
CA ASP A 275 -1.55 -9.84 -10.62
C ASP A 275 -2.66 -9.31 -9.71
N GLU A 276 -3.45 -10.18 -9.10
CA GLU A 276 -4.42 -9.77 -8.09
C GLU A 276 -3.75 -9.04 -6.91
N LEU A 277 -2.59 -9.55 -6.45
CA LEU A 277 -1.81 -8.90 -5.38
C LEU A 277 -1.19 -7.56 -5.83
N VAL A 278 -0.74 -7.46 -7.08
CA VAL A 278 -0.24 -6.21 -7.68
C VAL A 278 -1.36 -5.17 -7.75
N GLN A 279 -2.56 -5.56 -8.19
CA GLN A 279 -3.72 -4.68 -8.26
C GLN A 279 -4.18 -4.22 -6.87
N HIS A 280 -4.30 -5.15 -5.91
CA HIS A 280 -4.71 -4.82 -4.54
C HIS A 280 -3.72 -3.86 -3.87
N SER A 281 -2.41 -4.12 -4.01
CA SER A 281 -1.38 -3.22 -3.48
C SER A 281 -1.35 -1.86 -4.19
N GLY A 282 -1.58 -1.83 -5.50
CA GLY A 282 -1.66 -0.60 -6.30
C GLY A 282 -2.83 0.29 -5.88
N SER A 283 -4.01 -0.30 -5.69
CA SER A 283 -5.20 0.41 -5.19
C SER A 283 -4.94 1.01 -3.82
N SER A 284 -4.45 0.22 -2.86
CA SER A 284 -4.19 0.71 -1.50
C SER A 284 -3.11 1.80 -1.47
N LEU A 285 -2.10 1.73 -2.33
CA LEU A 285 -1.10 2.79 -2.47
C LEU A 285 -1.70 4.08 -3.04
N SER A 286 -2.63 3.96 -3.98
CA SER A 286 -3.38 5.11 -4.53
C SER A 286 -4.22 5.78 -3.45
N ASP A 287 -4.94 5.00 -2.65
CA ASP A 287 -5.78 5.52 -1.56
C ASP A 287 -4.95 6.29 -0.52
N ILE A 288 -3.80 5.73 -0.13
CA ILE A 288 -2.87 6.39 0.80
C ILE A 288 -2.38 7.73 0.23
N LYS A 289 -2.00 7.78 -1.05
CA LYS A 289 -1.56 9.02 -1.70
C LYS A 289 -2.68 10.05 -1.77
N ALA A 290 -3.89 9.64 -2.11
CA ALA A 290 -5.04 10.52 -2.14
C ALA A 290 -5.31 11.15 -0.76
N THR A 291 -5.24 10.36 0.32
CA THR A 291 -5.40 10.89 1.68
C THR A 291 -4.24 11.80 2.10
N GLU A 292 -3.01 11.51 1.68
CA GLU A 292 -1.86 12.41 1.91
C GLU A 292 -2.08 13.77 1.23
N GLU A 293 -2.59 13.78 -0.01
CA GLU A 293 -2.94 15.00 -0.72
C GLU A 293 -4.06 15.78 -0.01
N VAL A 294 -5.12 15.11 0.43
CA VAL A 294 -6.22 15.73 1.21
C VAL A 294 -5.69 16.33 2.52
N ALA A 295 -4.84 15.62 3.25
CA ALA A 295 -4.27 16.11 4.49
C ALA A 295 -3.39 17.35 4.26
N ASN A 296 -2.61 17.39 3.18
CA ASN A 296 -1.83 18.57 2.80
C ASN A 296 -2.73 19.77 2.48
N ILE A 297 -3.84 19.57 1.76
CA ILE A 297 -4.83 20.62 1.49
C ILE A 297 -5.40 21.18 2.81
N ILE A 298 -5.72 20.32 3.78
CA ILE A 298 -6.22 20.75 5.10
C ILE A 298 -5.17 21.55 5.87
N LEU A 299 -3.89 21.12 5.84
CA LEU A 299 -2.81 21.84 6.51
C LEU A 299 -2.60 23.25 5.91
N ASP A 300 -2.67 23.37 4.60
CA ASP A 300 -2.58 24.67 3.93
C ASP A 300 -3.77 25.58 4.26
N ALA A 301 -4.98 25.00 4.34
CA ALA A 301 -6.16 25.73 4.79
C ALA A 301 -6.00 26.24 6.24
N ASN A 302 -5.47 25.41 7.14
CA ASN A 302 -5.20 25.81 8.53
C ASN A 302 -4.13 26.90 8.62
N ARG A 303 -3.05 26.81 7.83
CA ARG A 303 -2.04 27.87 7.74
C ARG A 303 -2.65 29.19 7.27
N ASN A 304 -3.52 29.14 6.26
CA ASN A 304 -4.22 30.32 5.76
C ASN A 304 -5.17 30.90 6.82
N GLN A 305 -5.87 30.06 7.59
CA GLN A 305 -6.73 30.53 8.69
C GLN A 305 -5.93 31.20 9.81
N LEU A 306 -4.77 30.66 10.18
CA LEU A 306 -3.89 31.25 11.19
C LEU A 306 -3.36 32.61 10.75
N MET A 307 -2.93 32.74 9.49
CA MET A 307 -2.51 34.03 8.93
C MET A 307 -3.64 35.07 8.97
N LEU A 308 -4.87 34.66 8.62
CA LEU A 308 -6.04 35.53 8.71
C LEU A 308 -6.37 35.94 10.16
N PHE A 309 -6.19 35.03 11.11
CA PHE A 309 -6.37 35.33 12.53
C PHE A 309 -5.32 36.34 13.03
N GLU A 310 -4.05 36.12 12.69
CA GLU A 310 -2.96 37.04 13.01
C GLU A 310 -3.22 38.43 12.44
N LEU A 311 -3.62 38.53 11.17
CA LEU A 311 -4.02 39.81 10.56
C LEU A 311 -5.13 40.49 11.37
N LYS A 312 -6.17 39.78 11.79
CA LYS A 312 -7.24 40.37 12.62
C LYS A 312 -6.70 40.90 13.95
N VAL A 313 -5.82 40.16 14.63
CA VAL A 313 -5.16 40.60 15.86
C VAL A 313 -4.35 41.88 15.60
N THR A 314 -3.56 41.93 14.51
CA THR A 314 -2.80 43.15 14.16
C THR A 314 -3.69 44.35 13.84
N LEU A 315 -4.88 44.14 13.26
CA LEU A 315 -5.83 45.22 13.04
C LEU A 315 -6.42 45.76 14.34
N TYR A 316 -6.71 44.88 15.31
CA TYR A 316 -7.17 45.28 16.64
C TYR A 316 -6.08 46.03 17.41
N THR A 317 -4.83 45.56 17.36
CA THR A 317 -3.72 46.26 18.03
C THR A 317 -3.48 47.63 17.43
N LEU A 318 -3.52 47.76 16.09
CA LEU A 318 -3.43 49.06 15.42
C LEU A 318 -4.56 50.01 15.87
N GLY A 319 -5.80 49.51 15.95
CA GLY A 319 -6.92 50.26 16.51
C GLY A 319 -6.68 50.77 17.93
N PHE A 320 -6.19 49.90 18.80
CA PHE A 320 -5.85 50.24 20.19
C PHE A 320 -4.71 51.26 20.27
N THR A 321 -3.65 51.10 19.47
CA THR A 321 -2.53 52.05 19.46
C THR A 321 -2.94 53.47 19.07
N VAL A 322 -3.91 53.62 18.16
CA VAL A 322 -4.41 54.95 17.82
C VAL A 322 -5.33 55.51 18.91
N ALA A 323 -6.11 54.65 19.58
CA ALA A 323 -6.97 55.06 20.70
C ALA A 323 -6.16 55.55 21.92
N THR A 324 -4.96 55.00 22.15
CA THR A 324 -4.11 55.38 23.29
C THR A 324 -3.21 56.59 23.02
N LEU A 325 -3.02 56.96 21.76
CA LEU A 325 -2.14 58.07 21.35
C LEU A 325 -2.60 59.42 21.93
N VAL A 326 -3.89 59.73 21.85
CA VAL A 326 -4.42 61.01 22.37
C VAL A 326 -4.31 61.08 23.90
N PRO A 327 -4.77 60.08 24.69
CA PRO A 327 -4.53 60.05 26.14
C PRO A 327 -3.05 60.08 26.52
N ALA A 328 -2.17 59.46 25.72
CA ALA A 328 -0.73 59.48 25.99
C ALA A 328 -0.15 60.89 25.94
N PHE A 329 -0.56 61.74 24.98
CA PHE A 329 -0.13 63.14 24.94
C PHE A 329 -0.62 63.96 26.14
N TYR A 330 -1.83 63.71 26.64
CA TYR A 330 -2.33 64.35 27.87
C TYR A 330 -1.71 63.76 29.15
N GLY A 331 -1.23 62.51 29.10
CA GLY A 331 -0.45 61.89 30.18
C GLY A 331 0.99 62.39 30.24
N MET A 332 1.49 63.00 29.16
CA MET A 332 2.74 63.76 29.16
C MET A 332 2.42 65.13 29.77
N ASN A 333 3.01 65.43 30.93
CA ASN A 333 2.81 66.64 31.76
C ASN A 333 3.07 67.98 31.02
N LEU A 334 2.22 68.29 30.06
CA LEU A 334 2.22 69.48 29.22
C LEU A 334 1.04 70.32 29.66
N LYS A 335 1.27 71.62 29.95
CA LYS A 335 0.21 72.54 30.38
C LYS A 335 -0.91 72.59 29.34
N ASN A 336 -2.09 72.08 29.67
CA ASN A 336 -3.28 72.17 28.84
C ASN A 336 -4.38 72.99 29.52
N TYR A 337 -4.94 73.96 28.79
CA TYR A 337 -6.04 74.82 29.26
C TYR A 337 -7.41 74.09 29.41
N ILE A 338 -7.43 72.77 29.30
CA ILE A 338 -8.62 71.90 29.39
C ILE A 338 -8.68 71.15 30.74
N GLU A 339 -7.61 71.20 31.54
CA GLU A 339 -7.47 70.46 32.81
C GLU A 339 -8.49 70.89 33.88
N GLU A 340 -8.92 72.16 33.91
CA GLU A 340 -9.85 72.70 34.91
C GLU A 340 -11.34 72.44 34.58
N SER A 341 -11.64 71.78 33.46
CA SER A 341 -13.01 71.50 33.01
C SER A 341 -13.53 70.17 33.57
N GLU A 342 -14.73 70.19 34.18
CA GLU A 342 -15.44 68.98 34.66
C GLU A 342 -15.71 67.95 33.54
N TRP A 343 -15.75 68.37 32.27
CA TRP A 343 -16.05 67.50 31.12
C TRP A 343 -14.82 67.09 30.31
N GLY A 344 -13.64 67.71 30.55
CA GLY A 344 -12.45 67.54 29.72
C GLY A 344 -11.94 66.11 29.66
N PHE A 345 -11.87 65.43 30.81
CA PHE A 345 -11.45 64.04 30.90
C PHE A 345 -12.38 63.09 30.10
N GLY A 346 -13.70 63.22 30.31
CA GLY A 346 -14.69 62.39 29.62
C GLY A 346 -14.66 62.58 28.10
N ALA A 347 -14.48 63.82 27.63
CA ALA A 347 -14.38 64.14 26.22
C ALA A 347 -13.18 63.46 25.54
N VAL A 348 -11.99 63.51 26.17
CA VAL A 348 -10.77 62.88 25.64
C VAL A 348 -10.95 61.36 25.52
N VAL A 349 -11.51 60.72 26.54
CA VAL A 349 -11.77 59.27 26.55
C VAL A 349 -12.74 58.86 25.44
N VAL A 350 -13.84 59.61 25.26
CA VAL A 350 -14.84 59.30 24.23
C VAL A 350 -14.28 59.52 22.82
N VAL A 351 -13.59 60.64 22.58
CA VAL A 351 -13.02 60.97 21.26
C VAL A 351 -11.93 59.96 20.88
N SER A 352 -11.05 59.60 21.81
CA SER A 352 -9.96 58.65 21.52
C SER A 352 -10.49 57.23 21.27
N ALA A 353 -11.52 56.81 22.02
CA ALA A 353 -12.20 55.53 21.80
C ALA A 353 -12.90 55.49 20.43
N LEU A 354 -13.64 56.56 20.06
CA LEU A 354 -14.30 56.65 18.76
C LEU A 354 -13.30 56.65 17.60
N GLN A 355 -12.18 57.37 17.74
CA GLN A 355 -11.12 57.39 16.73
C GLN A 355 -10.54 55.98 16.52
N GLY A 356 -10.22 55.26 17.60
CA GLY A 356 -9.73 53.89 17.51
C GLY A 356 -10.72 52.93 16.85
N LEU A 357 -12.00 53.02 17.20
CA LEU A 357 -13.06 52.20 16.61
C LEU A 357 -13.24 52.48 15.12
N LEU A 358 -13.22 53.75 14.70
CA LEU A 358 -13.40 54.14 13.30
C LEU A 358 -12.25 53.62 12.42
N ILE A 359 -11.01 53.74 12.91
CA ILE A 359 -9.83 53.24 12.20
C ILE A 359 -9.85 51.71 12.12
N THR A 360 -10.21 51.04 13.22
CA THR A 360 -10.38 49.58 13.23
C THR A 360 -11.42 49.17 12.20
N TYR A 361 -12.59 49.83 12.19
CA TYR A 361 -13.66 49.56 11.24
C TYR A 361 -13.20 49.73 9.78
N TYR A 362 -12.51 50.81 9.45
CA TYR A 362 -11.98 51.05 8.11
C TYR A 362 -11.00 49.95 7.67
N ASN A 363 -10.08 49.55 8.54
CA ASN A 363 -9.12 48.48 8.24
C ASN A 363 -9.81 47.12 8.02
N PHE A 364 -10.81 46.78 8.83
CA PHE A 364 -11.61 45.57 8.64
C PHE A 364 -12.43 45.61 7.35
N HIS A 365 -12.97 46.77 6.97
CA HIS A 365 -13.69 46.92 5.71
C HIS A 365 -12.75 46.67 4.51
N LYS A 366 -11.55 47.25 4.54
CA LYS A 366 -10.54 47.04 3.50
C LYS A 366 -10.08 45.58 3.44
N LEU A 367 -9.90 44.91 4.59
CA LEU A 367 -9.58 43.49 4.65
C LEU A 367 -10.65 42.62 3.96
N ARG A 368 -11.93 42.88 4.22
CA ARG A 368 -13.04 42.13 3.58
C ARG A 368 -13.07 42.34 2.07
N GLN A 369 -12.74 43.54 1.59
CA GLN A 369 -12.69 43.84 0.15
C GLN A 369 -11.59 43.04 -0.54
N VAL A 370 -10.39 42.98 0.04
CA VAL A 370 -9.26 42.21 -0.51
C VAL A 370 -9.57 40.70 -0.49
N GLN A 371 -10.13 40.18 0.61
CA GLN A 371 -10.50 38.76 0.71
C GLN A 371 -11.54 38.33 -0.33
N ARG A 372 -12.52 39.18 -0.65
CA ARG A 372 -13.53 38.87 -1.68
C ARG A 372 -12.91 38.66 -3.07
N LEU A 373 -11.87 39.42 -3.41
CA LEU A 373 -11.21 39.32 -4.72
C LEU A 373 -10.39 38.03 -4.84
N THR A 374 -9.70 37.62 -3.78
CA THR A 374 -8.90 36.38 -3.77
C THR A 374 -9.77 35.12 -3.81
N MET A 375 -10.96 35.16 -3.18
CA MET A 375 -11.91 34.03 -3.15
C MET A 375 -12.71 33.87 -4.46
N MET A 376 -12.84 34.91 -5.30
CA MET A 376 -13.45 34.78 -6.63
C MET A 376 -12.55 34.04 -7.63
N GLN A 377 -11.25 33.92 -7.33
CA GLN A 377 -10.26 33.28 -8.20
C GLN A 377 -9.99 31.80 -7.84
N SER A 378 -10.47 31.34 -6.67
CA SER A 378 -10.27 29.98 -6.17
C SER A 378 -11.61 29.26 -6.01
N ARG A 379 -12.19 28.79 -7.12
CA ARG A 379 -13.17 27.71 -7.09
C ARG A 379 -12.53 26.44 -7.64
N PRO A 380 -11.97 25.55 -6.80
CA PRO A 380 -12.13 24.12 -7.04
C PRO A 380 -13.47 23.65 -6.46
N ALA A 381 -13.97 22.58 -7.02
CA ALA A 381 -15.32 22.04 -6.84
C ALA A 381 -15.76 21.87 -5.38
N ASP A 382 -17.06 22.12 -5.15
CA ASP A 382 -17.79 21.66 -3.98
C ASP A 382 -17.64 20.14 -3.83
N SER A 383 -16.97 19.69 -2.76
CA SER A 383 -17.36 18.57 -1.89
C SER A 383 -16.21 18.17 -0.98
N LEU A 384 -16.56 17.74 0.24
CA LEU A 384 -15.70 17.19 1.30
C LEU A 384 -14.96 18.23 2.18
N VAL A 385 -15.73 19.02 2.92
CA VAL A 385 -15.28 19.49 4.25
C VAL A 385 -16.19 18.86 5.29
N VAL A 386 -15.72 17.78 5.92
CA VAL A 386 -16.29 17.27 7.16
C VAL A 386 -15.96 18.28 8.26
N SER A 387 -17.00 18.93 8.79
CA SER A 387 -16.86 19.80 9.96
C SER A 387 -16.83 18.94 11.23
N PRO A 388 -15.86 19.09 12.15
CA PRO A 388 -15.93 18.43 13.45
C PRO A 388 -17.06 19.06 14.26
N GLN A 389 -18.08 18.27 14.60
CA GLN A 389 -19.16 18.67 15.49
C GLN A 389 -18.62 18.93 16.90
N THR A 390 -18.26 20.18 17.18
CA THR A 390 -18.07 20.68 18.54
C THR A 390 -19.22 21.62 18.90
N ARG A 391 -19.93 21.30 19.98
CA ARG A 391 -21.06 22.10 20.49
C ARG A 391 -20.59 23.54 20.78
N PRO A 392 -21.28 24.59 20.28
CA PRO A 392 -20.81 25.95 20.48
C PRO A 392 -21.04 26.40 21.93
N SER A 393 -19.99 26.98 22.53
CA SER A 393 -20.08 27.69 23.81
C SER A 393 -20.83 29.01 23.65
N TRP A 394 -21.54 29.40 24.70
CA TRP A 394 -22.46 30.56 24.74
C TRP A 394 -21.84 31.90 24.30
N TRP A 395 -20.51 32.06 24.40
CA TRP A 395 -19.80 33.27 23.99
C TRP A 395 -19.79 33.52 22.48
N ARG A 396 -19.94 32.49 21.64
CA ARG A 396 -20.01 32.66 20.17
C ARG A 396 -21.28 33.42 19.73
N ARG A 397 -22.38 33.29 20.48
CA ARG A 397 -23.63 34.05 20.25
C ARG A 397 -23.46 35.54 20.51
N LEU A 398 -22.48 35.93 21.32
CA LEU A 398 -22.27 37.31 21.74
C LEU A 398 -21.34 38.09 20.79
N LEU A 399 -20.47 37.39 20.04
CA LEU A 399 -19.51 37.99 19.10
C LEU A 399 -19.99 38.01 17.64
N PHE A 400 -20.87 37.09 17.26
CA PHE A 400 -21.42 36.98 15.90
C PHE A 400 -22.93 36.84 16.03
N GLY A 401 -23.67 37.93 15.88
CA GLY A 401 -25.13 37.94 15.99
C GLY A 401 -25.81 36.86 15.15
N ASP A 402 -27.00 36.42 15.58
CA ASP A 402 -27.77 35.32 15.00
C ASP A 402 -27.85 35.39 13.47
N HIS A 403 -27.34 34.34 12.81
CA HIS A 403 -27.75 33.98 11.45
C HIS A 403 -28.38 32.59 11.52
N CYS A 404 -29.58 32.52 12.10
CA CYS A 404 -30.51 31.46 11.74
C CYS A 404 -30.91 31.70 10.28
N ARG A 405 -30.34 30.92 9.35
CA ARG A 405 -30.95 30.76 8.03
C ARG A 405 -32.32 30.12 8.27
N GLU A 406 -33.37 30.89 8.01
CA GLU A 406 -34.74 30.42 7.97
C GLU A 406 -34.82 29.31 6.90
N TYR A 407 -35.06 28.08 7.34
CA TYR A 407 -35.30 26.95 6.44
C TYR A 407 -36.72 27.11 5.88
N ASN A 408 -36.82 27.68 4.68
CA ASN A 408 -38.06 27.65 3.92
C ASN A 408 -38.22 26.25 3.31
N PRO A 409 -39.30 25.51 3.61
CA PRO A 409 -39.55 24.23 2.95
C PRO A 409 -39.67 24.44 1.43
N PRO A 410 -39.15 23.51 0.61
CA PRO A 410 -39.17 23.66 -0.84
C PRO A 410 -40.60 23.82 -1.35
N THR A 411 -40.81 24.80 -2.22
CA THR A 411 -42.10 25.02 -2.87
C THR A 411 -42.44 23.79 -3.72
N LYS A 412 -43.73 23.52 -3.99
CA LYS A 412 -44.14 22.35 -4.81
C LYS A 412 -43.45 22.28 -6.18
N ARG A 413 -43.01 23.42 -6.73
CA ARG A 413 -42.21 23.49 -7.96
C ARG A 413 -40.76 23.00 -7.77
N ASP A 414 -40.15 23.28 -6.62
CA ASP A 414 -38.78 22.87 -6.30
C ASP A 414 -38.72 21.37 -6.03
N ALA A 415 -39.76 20.81 -5.39
CA ALA A 415 -39.91 19.37 -5.23
C ALA A 415 -40.05 18.63 -6.57
N ASP A 416 -40.77 19.20 -7.53
CA ASP A 416 -40.95 18.62 -8.87
C ASP A 416 -39.65 18.69 -9.71
N ALA A 417 -38.85 19.74 -9.52
CA ALA A 417 -37.52 19.84 -10.15
C ALA A 417 -36.53 18.82 -9.58
N ILE A 418 -36.52 18.62 -8.26
CA ILE A 418 -35.68 17.62 -7.59
C ILE A 418 -36.09 16.20 -8.02
N TRP A 419 -37.40 15.94 -8.16
CA TRP A 419 -37.91 14.64 -8.60
C TRP A 419 -37.53 14.33 -10.06
N ARG A 420 -37.51 15.34 -10.94
CA ARG A 420 -37.01 15.20 -12.32
C ARG A 420 -35.50 14.93 -12.36
N MET A 421 -34.70 15.66 -11.59
CA MET A 421 -33.24 15.42 -11.51
C MET A 421 -32.92 13.98 -11.05
N ILE A 422 -33.63 13.47 -10.05
CA ILE A 422 -33.39 12.11 -9.51
C ILE A 422 -33.76 11.02 -10.53
N ASN A 423 -34.72 11.27 -11.40
CA ASN A 423 -35.16 10.29 -12.41
C ASN A 423 -34.40 10.39 -13.73
N ASP A 424 -33.82 11.55 -14.07
CA ASP A 424 -32.99 11.70 -15.26
C ASP A 424 -31.60 11.05 -15.08
N ASP A 425 -31.11 10.88 -13.84
CA ASP A 425 -29.88 10.12 -13.53
C ASP A 425 -30.03 8.58 -13.68
N LYS A 426 -31.22 8.09 -14.05
CA LYS A 426 -31.50 6.65 -14.25
C LYS A 426 -31.70 6.24 -15.71
N ARG A 427 -31.25 7.03 -16.69
CA ARG A 427 -31.27 6.65 -18.11
C ARG A 427 -29.90 6.59 -18.76
#